data_AF-A0A812MHX7-F1
#
_entry.id   AF-A0A812MHX7-F1
#
_cell.length_a   1.000
_cell.length_b   1.000
_cell.length_c   1.000
_cell.angle_alpha   90.00
_cell.angle_beta   90.00
_cell.angle_gamma   90.00
#
_symmetry.space_group_name_H-M   'P 1'
#
loop_
_entity.id
_entity.type
_entity.pdbx_description
1 polymer ?
#
loop_
_entity_poly.entity_id
_entity_poly.type
_entity_poly.pdbx_seq_one_letter_code
_entity_poly.pdbx_strand_id
1 'polypeptide(L)'
;MARVPAWKSQAVDLRNRMGCAMDYKPWTRKQRHFQGLHMLPRPLEVVELAAIAHVGPPPQKQHGRMRQLLRDVFVDVSQNPVRQPWTNKSMISPCLTTSTVLYCFERDRVVLPLELMCWQGHKADIIVPATMSQSSLRDLAGQGICLPCLAMLIGAAAGCGAFQK
;
A
#
# COMPACT_ATOMS: atom_id res chain seq x y z
N MET A 1 11.33 -11.68 -31.08
CA MET A 1 10.04 -11.28 -30.49
C MET A 1 10.27 -10.88 -29.04
N ALA A 2 9.83 -9.70 -28.59
CA ALA A 2 10.00 -9.29 -27.20
C ALA A 2 9.08 -10.13 -26.29
N ARG A 3 9.63 -10.69 -25.19
CA ARG A 3 8.85 -11.48 -24.23
C ARG A 3 7.86 -10.57 -23.50
N VAL A 4 6.58 -10.91 -23.54
CA VAL A 4 5.55 -10.19 -22.76
C VAL A 4 5.89 -10.33 -21.27
N PRO A 5 5.97 -9.22 -20.51
CA PRO A 5 6.21 -9.30 -19.07
C PRO A 5 5.13 -10.13 -18.37
N ALA A 6 5.53 -11.05 -17.48
CA ALA A 6 4.63 -11.98 -16.80
C ALA A 6 3.47 -11.30 -16.06
N TRP A 7 3.71 -10.11 -15.49
CA TRP A 7 2.70 -9.36 -14.75
C TRP A 7 1.48 -8.97 -15.60
N LYS A 8 1.64 -8.83 -16.92
CA LYS A 8 0.53 -8.49 -17.81
C LYS A 8 -0.48 -9.62 -17.89
N SER A 9 0.00 -10.87 -18.07
CA SER A 9 -0.86 -12.06 -18.05
C SER A 9 -1.55 -12.21 -16.70
N GLN A 10 -0.81 -12.00 -15.61
CA GLN A 10 -1.35 -12.08 -14.25
C GLN A 10 -2.42 -11.02 -13.98
N ALA A 11 -2.26 -9.81 -14.52
CA ALA A 11 -3.26 -8.75 -14.43
C ALA A 11 -4.54 -9.11 -15.22
N VAL A 12 -4.40 -9.68 -16.42
CA VAL A 12 -5.54 -10.19 -17.22
C VAL A 12 -6.29 -11.26 -16.44
N ASP A 13 -5.58 -12.23 -15.88
CA ASP A 13 -6.18 -13.31 -15.09
C ASP A 13 -6.93 -12.78 -13.86
N LEU A 14 -6.37 -11.77 -13.18
CA LEU A 14 -7.03 -11.11 -12.05
C LEU A 14 -8.29 -10.37 -12.48
N ARG A 15 -8.26 -9.63 -13.60
CA ARG A 15 -9.45 -8.96 -14.15
C ARG A 15 -10.57 -9.95 -14.47
N ASN A 16 -10.22 -11.05 -15.13
CA ASN A 16 -11.15 -12.12 -15.46
C ASN A 16 -11.78 -12.72 -14.18
N ARG A 17 -10.97 -12.99 -13.14
CA ARG A 17 -11.47 -13.48 -11.84
C ARG A 17 -12.39 -12.48 -11.14
N MET A 18 -12.15 -11.17 -11.31
CA MET A 18 -12.99 -10.10 -10.77
C MET A 18 -14.22 -9.80 -11.64
N GLY A 19 -14.38 -10.47 -12.79
CA GLY A 19 -15.50 -10.27 -13.70
C GLY A 19 -15.54 -8.87 -14.32
N CYS A 20 -14.39 -8.24 -14.56
CA CYS A 20 -14.32 -6.89 -15.12
C CYS A 20 -13.79 -6.87 -16.55
N ALA A 21 -14.25 -5.89 -17.35
CA ALA A 21 -13.76 -5.69 -18.70
C ALA A 21 -12.29 -5.22 -18.70
N MET A 22 -11.54 -5.56 -19.75
CA MET A 22 -10.12 -5.24 -19.86
C MET A 22 -9.84 -3.73 -19.94
N ASP A 23 -10.80 -2.96 -20.45
CA ASP A 23 -10.78 -1.50 -20.56
C ASP A 23 -11.41 -0.79 -19.35
N TYR A 24 -11.92 -1.52 -18.36
CA TYR A 24 -12.48 -0.93 -17.16
C TYR A 24 -11.37 -0.35 -16.27
N LYS A 25 -11.35 0.98 -16.15
CA LYS A 25 -10.36 1.76 -15.40
C LYS A 25 -11.05 2.73 -14.43
N PRO A 26 -11.71 2.24 -13.35
CA PRO A 26 -12.44 3.09 -12.41
C PRO A 26 -11.59 4.23 -11.82
N TRP A 27 -10.30 4.00 -11.55
CA TRP A 27 -9.45 4.99 -10.90
C TRP A 27 -8.64 5.82 -11.88
N THR A 28 -7.88 5.18 -12.78
CA THR A 28 -6.85 5.87 -13.61
C THR A 28 -7.39 6.66 -14.79
N ARG A 29 -8.66 6.44 -15.19
CA ARG A 29 -9.29 7.20 -16.30
C ARG A 29 -9.60 8.66 -15.93
N LYS A 30 -9.77 8.97 -14.64
CA LYS A 30 -10.02 10.34 -14.17
C LYS A 30 -8.71 11.11 -14.12
N GLN A 31 -8.76 12.43 -14.25
CA GLN A 31 -7.60 13.28 -13.98
C GLN A 31 -7.21 13.14 -12.50
N ARG A 32 -6.12 12.43 -12.26
CA ARG A 32 -5.52 12.16 -10.95
C ARG A 32 -4.10 12.70 -10.94
N HIS A 33 -3.63 13.09 -9.77
CA HIS A 33 -2.31 13.67 -9.59
C HIS A 33 -1.23 12.60 -9.48
N PHE A 34 -1.55 11.43 -8.90
CA PHE A 34 -0.58 10.35 -8.68
C PHE A 34 0.72 10.85 -8.03
N GLN A 35 0.62 11.74 -7.04
CA GLN A 35 1.78 12.47 -6.54
C GLN A 35 2.83 11.51 -5.94
N GLY A 36 4.07 11.60 -6.42
CA GLY A 36 5.17 10.72 -6.02
C GLY A 36 5.15 9.33 -6.64
N LEU A 37 4.15 8.99 -7.46
CA LEU A 37 4.07 7.73 -8.20
C LEU A 37 4.69 7.91 -9.59
N HIS A 38 5.59 7.01 -9.97
CA HIS A 38 6.09 6.97 -11.34
C HIS A 38 4.98 6.41 -12.24
N MET A 39 4.60 7.15 -13.29
CA MET A 39 3.52 6.83 -14.23
C MET A 39 3.89 5.69 -15.20
N LEU A 40 4.45 4.61 -14.66
CA LEU A 40 4.81 3.41 -15.40
C LEU A 40 3.59 2.47 -15.52
N PRO A 41 3.49 1.67 -16.59
CA PRO A 41 2.32 0.82 -16.83
C PRO A 41 2.01 -0.16 -15.69
N ARG A 42 3.04 -0.74 -15.05
CA ARG A 42 2.84 -1.75 -13.98
C ARG A 42 2.26 -1.15 -12.70
N PRO A 43 2.85 -0.12 -12.06
CA PRO A 43 2.26 0.55 -10.91
C PRO A 43 0.81 1.01 -11.13
N LEU A 44 0.53 1.60 -12.30
CA LEU A 44 -0.84 2.04 -12.63
C LEU A 44 -1.82 0.86 -12.73
N GLU A 45 -1.40 -0.27 -13.31
CA GLU A 45 -2.23 -1.48 -13.32
C GLU A 45 -2.48 -2.03 -11.92
N VAL A 46 -1.47 -2.01 -11.04
CA VAL A 46 -1.62 -2.46 -9.64
C VAL A 46 -2.59 -1.58 -8.88
N VAL A 47 -2.51 -0.25 -9.04
CA VAL A 47 -3.48 0.70 -8.49
C VAL A 47 -4.88 0.41 -9.03
N GLU A 48 -5.01 0.17 -10.32
CA GLU A 48 -6.30 -0.10 -10.93
C GLU A 48 -6.95 -1.39 -10.42
N LEU A 49 -6.17 -2.47 -10.31
CA LEU A 49 -6.65 -3.74 -9.79
C LEU A 49 -7.08 -3.63 -8.32
N ALA A 50 -6.35 -2.86 -7.50
CA ALA A 50 -6.75 -2.57 -6.13
C ALA A 50 -8.09 -1.82 -6.07
N ALA A 51 -8.30 -0.84 -6.96
CA ALA A 51 -9.57 -0.12 -7.05
C ALA A 51 -10.72 -1.05 -7.45
N ILE A 52 -10.51 -1.91 -8.46
CA ILE A 52 -11.52 -2.89 -8.90
C ILE A 52 -11.84 -3.88 -7.78
N ALA A 53 -10.85 -4.36 -7.03
CA ALA A 53 -11.06 -5.32 -5.94
C ALA A 53 -11.97 -4.79 -4.82
N HIS A 54 -11.98 -3.47 -4.59
CA HIS A 54 -12.77 -2.83 -3.54
C HIS A 54 -14.12 -2.27 -4.04
N VAL A 55 -14.13 -1.70 -5.25
CA VAL A 55 -15.35 -1.10 -5.84
C VAL A 55 -16.22 -2.16 -6.49
N GLY A 56 -15.61 -3.23 -7.01
CA GLY A 56 -16.26 -4.26 -7.81
C GLY A 56 -16.31 -3.93 -9.31
N PRO A 57 -16.89 -4.85 -10.11
CA PRO A 57 -17.15 -4.63 -11.53
C PRO A 57 -18.12 -3.46 -11.72
N PRO A 58 -18.11 -2.78 -12.89
CA PRO A 58 -18.84 -1.53 -13.11
C PRO A 58 -20.32 -1.64 -12.73
N PRO A 59 -20.77 -0.95 -11.67
CA PRO A 59 -22.18 -0.76 -11.38
C PRO A 59 -22.61 0.61 -11.91
N GLN A 60 -23.74 0.67 -12.60
CA GLN A 60 -24.24 1.89 -13.28
C GLN A 60 -24.38 3.14 -12.37
N LYS A 61 -24.32 3.01 -11.03
CA LYS A 61 -24.66 4.09 -10.07
C LYS A 61 -23.58 4.48 -9.04
N GLN A 62 -22.32 4.03 -9.14
CA GLN A 62 -21.31 4.30 -8.08
C GLN A 62 -20.35 5.48 -8.34
N HIS A 63 -20.53 6.25 -9.40
CA HIS A 63 -19.58 7.27 -9.84
C HIS A 63 -19.22 8.34 -8.78
N GLY A 64 -20.09 8.58 -7.79
CA GLY A 64 -19.86 9.50 -6.67
C GLY A 64 -19.30 8.87 -5.38
N ARG A 65 -19.41 7.54 -5.20
CA ARG A 65 -19.01 6.87 -3.93
C ARG A 65 -17.62 6.26 -3.96
N MET A 66 -16.97 6.22 -5.12
CA MET A 66 -15.66 5.57 -5.27
C MET A 66 -14.58 6.08 -4.31
N ARG A 67 -14.48 7.42 -4.11
CA ARG A 67 -13.48 7.97 -3.17
C ARG A 67 -13.77 7.56 -1.72
N GLN A 68 -15.04 7.42 -1.36
CA GLN A 68 -15.46 6.94 -0.05
C GLN A 68 -15.13 5.46 0.15
N LEU A 69 -15.36 4.63 -0.87
CA LEU A 69 -15.05 3.19 -0.84
C LEU A 69 -13.54 2.91 -0.77
N LEU A 70 -12.72 3.82 -1.31
CA LEU A 70 -11.27 3.66 -1.37
C LEU A 70 -10.53 4.50 -0.32
N ARG A 71 -11.24 5.18 0.59
CA ARG A 71 -10.64 6.16 1.52
C ARG A 71 -9.46 5.56 2.28
N ASP A 72 -9.68 4.40 2.87
CA ASP A 72 -8.72 3.74 3.76
C ASP A 72 -7.99 2.59 3.05
N VAL A 73 -7.96 2.62 1.72
CA VAL A 73 -7.27 1.62 0.90
C VAL A 73 -5.86 2.13 0.57
N PHE A 74 -4.89 1.26 0.82
CA PHE A 74 -3.51 1.44 0.44
C PHE A 74 -3.08 0.30 -0.48
N VAL A 75 -2.15 0.59 -1.40
CA VAL A 75 -1.63 -0.42 -2.33
C VAL A 75 -0.12 -0.29 -2.49
N ASP A 76 0.60 -1.38 -2.26
CA ASP A 76 2.05 -1.43 -2.47
C ASP A 76 2.34 -1.69 -3.96
N VAL A 77 2.59 -0.60 -4.69
CA VAL A 77 2.83 -0.63 -6.13
C VAL A 77 4.19 -1.21 -6.52
N SER A 78 5.07 -1.44 -5.53
CA SER A 78 6.36 -2.11 -5.75
C SER A 78 6.16 -3.60 -6.08
N GLN A 79 5.08 -4.22 -5.59
CA GLN A 79 4.83 -5.65 -5.64
C GLN A 79 4.21 -6.11 -6.97
N ASN A 80 4.19 -7.43 -7.17
CA ASN A 80 3.49 -8.05 -8.28
C ASN A 80 1.97 -8.06 -8.01
N PRO A 81 1.11 -7.66 -8.98
CA PRO A 81 -0.35 -7.64 -8.79
C PRO A 81 -0.95 -8.97 -8.34
N VAL A 82 -0.39 -10.12 -8.74
CA VAL A 82 -0.90 -11.45 -8.35
C VAL A 82 -0.90 -11.67 -6.82
N ARG A 83 -0.02 -10.97 -6.09
CA ARG A 83 0.05 -10.99 -4.63
C ARG A 83 -1.08 -10.19 -3.96
N GLN A 84 -1.87 -9.47 -4.75
CA GLN A 84 -2.93 -8.58 -4.30
C GLN A 84 -2.43 -7.63 -3.20
N PRO A 85 -1.41 -6.81 -3.49
CA PRO A 85 -0.63 -6.08 -2.49
C PRO A 85 -1.37 -4.83 -1.96
N TRP A 86 -2.66 -4.95 -1.68
CA TRP A 86 -3.50 -3.87 -1.19
C TRP A 86 -4.17 -4.24 0.13
N THR A 87 -4.67 -3.23 0.83
CA THR A 87 -5.48 -3.39 2.04
C THR A 87 -6.61 -4.39 1.80
N ASN A 88 -6.81 -5.34 2.70
CA ASN A 88 -7.87 -6.33 2.55
C ASN A 88 -9.21 -5.82 3.10
N LYS A 89 -10.27 -6.65 3.01
CA LYS A 89 -11.61 -6.30 3.52
C LYS A 89 -11.68 -6.05 5.04
N SER A 90 -10.70 -6.54 5.79
CA SER A 90 -10.56 -6.31 7.23
C SER A 90 -9.73 -5.06 7.54
N MET A 91 -9.44 -4.23 6.54
CA MET A 91 -8.65 -3.00 6.66
C MET A 91 -7.20 -3.24 7.12
N ILE A 92 -6.66 -4.43 6.86
CA ILE A 92 -5.28 -4.77 7.19
C ILE A 92 -4.40 -4.51 5.97
N SER A 93 -3.40 -3.63 6.15
CA SER A 93 -2.37 -3.36 5.15
C SER A 93 -1.29 -4.44 5.14
N PRO A 94 -0.67 -4.73 3.98
CA PRO A 94 0.46 -5.66 3.90
C PRO A 94 1.64 -5.24 4.78
N CYS A 95 2.50 -6.20 5.11
CA CYS A 95 3.74 -5.95 5.85
C CYS A 95 4.65 -4.98 5.09
N LEU A 96 5.22 -4.00 5.80
CA LEU A 96 6.18 -3.06 5.24
C LEU A 96 7.53 -3.75 5.01
N THR A 97 8.18 -3.41 3.90
CA THR A 97 9.54 -3.84 3.57
C THR A 97 10.36 -2.64 3.13
N THR A 98 11.68 -2.78 3.02
CA THR A 98 12.56 -1.72 2.50
C THR A 98 12.18 -1.26 1.10
N SER A 99 11.63 -2.16 0.29
CA SER A 99 11.20 -1.88 -1.09
C SER A 99 9.78 -1.34 -1.23
N THR A 100 9.03 -1.22 -0.12
CA THR A 100 7.61 -0.87 -0.14
C THR A 100 7.38 0.54 -0.69
N VAL A 101 6.44 0.65 -1.63
CA VAL A 101 5.97 1.93 -2.18
C VAL A 101 4.46 1.92 -2.11
N LEU A 102 3.91 2.46 -1.03
CA LEU A 102 2.46 2.47 -0.81
C LEU A 102 1.82 3.69 -1.45
N TYR A 103 0.76 3.47 -2.21
CA TYR A 103 -0.11 4.52 -2.74
C TYR A 103 -1.39 4.60 -1.91
N CYS A 104 -1.80 5.81 -1.54
CA CYS A 104 -3.01 6.12 -0.78
C CYS A 104 -4.07 6.72 -1.70
N PHE A 105 -5.23 6.07 -1.81
CA PHE A 105 -6.32 6.53 -2.68
C PHE A 105 -6.99 7.82 -2.20
N GLU A 106 -7.20 8.01 -0.89
CA GLU A 106 -7.82 9.24 -0.35
C GLU A 106 -7.03 10.50 -0.73
N ARG A 107 -5.70 10.41 -0.60
CA ARG A 107 -4.76 11.52 -0.80
C ARG A 107 -4.17 11.57 -2.22
N ASP A 108 -4.45 10.57 -3.06
CA ASP A 108 -3.95 10.45 -4.43
C ASP A 108 -2.41 10.63 -4.53
N ARG A 109 -1.68 9.98 -3.63
CA ARG A 109 -0.23 10.09 -3.54
C ARG A 109 0.44 8.88 -2.92
N VAL A 110 1.74 8.77 -3.11
CA VAL A 110 2.59 7.82 -2.38
C VAL A 110 2.70 8.25 -0.90
N VAL A 111 2.66 7.27 0.00
CA VAL A 111 2.84 7.43 1.44
C VAL A 111 4.29 7.81 1.71
N LEU A 112 4.48 8.84 2.54
CA LEU A 112 5.80 9.36 2.87
C LEU A 112 6.52 8.41 3.84
N PRO A 113 7.86 8.33 3.80
CA PRO A 113 8.62 7.51 4.74
C PRO A 113 8.30 7.81 6.22
N LEU A 114 8.09 9.08 6.57
CA LEU A 114 7.71 9.48 7.92
C LEU A 114 6.32 8.95 8.33
N GLU A 115 5.37 8.86 7.39
CA GLU A 115 4.06 8.28 7.64
C GLU A 115 4.16 6.76 7.86
N LEU A 116 5.09 6.09 7.18
CA LEU A 116 5.39 4.66 7.42
C LEU A 116 5.95 4.45 8.83
N MET A 117 6.82 5.34 9.32
CA MET A 117 7.28 5.31 10.71
C MET A 117 6.10 5.45 11.68
N CYS A 118 5.15 6.36 11.40
CA CYS A 118 3.95 6.51 12.22
C CYS A 118 3.11 5.23 12.26
N TRP A 119 3.01 4.49 11.15
CA TRP A 119 2.29 3.20 11.11
C TRP A 119 2.93 2.13 11.99
N GLN A 120 4.24 2.21 12.20
CA GLN A 120 4.95 1.35 13.14
C GLN A 120 4.77 1.78 14.60
N GLY A 121 4.03 2.87 14.86
CA GLY A 121 3.76 3.39 16.20
C GLY A 121 4.73 4.46 16.67
N HIS A 122 5.63 4.95 15.80
CA HIS A 122 6.41 6.14 16.13
C HIS A 122 5.50 7.37 16.19
N LYS A 123 5.88 8.36 17.01
CA LYS A 123 5.18 9.64 17.06
C LYS A 123 5.47 10.48 15.83
N ALA A 124 4.54 11.37 15.48
CA ALA A 124 4.69 12.28 14.35
C ALA A 124 5.80 13.33 14.54
N ASP A 125 6.21 13.60 15.78
CA ASP A 125 7.27 14.52 16.17
C ASP A 125 8.65 13.85 16.31
N ILE A 126 8.83 12.66 15.73
CA ILE A 126 10.13 11.98 15.69
C ILE A 126 11.19 12.87 15.03
N ILE A 127 12.33 13.03 15.70
CA ILE A 127 13.45 13.81 15.21
C ILE A 127 14.21 12.98 14.19
N VAL A 128 14.07 13.33 12.91
CA VAL A 128 14.87 12.74 11.83
C VAL A 128 16.11 13.61 11.61
N PRO A 129 17.34 13.05 11.62
CA PRO A 129 18.55 13.81 11.33
C PRO A 129 18.44 14.51 9.97
N ALA A 130 18.79 15.80 9.90
CA ALA A 130 18.70 16.58 8.65
C ALA A 130 19.56 16.00 7.50
N THR A 131 20.59 15.23 7.84
CA THR A 131 21.46 14.52 6.89
C THR A 131 20.84 13.22 6.35
N MET A 132 19.74 12.74 6.92
CA MET A 132 19.10 11.49 6.51
C MET A 132 18.23 11.70 5.27
N SER A 133 18.56 10.96 4.20
CA SER A 133 17.77 10.99 2.97
C SER A 133 16.40 10.31 3.15
N GLN A 134 15.43 10.67 2.30
CA GLN A 134 14.10 10.03 2.31
C GLN A 134 14.15 8.54 1.95
N SER A 135 15.10 8.11 1.12
CA SER A 135 15.33 6.68 0.86
C SER A 135 15.86 5.96 2.08
N SER A 136 16.84 6.54 2.79
CA SER A 136 17.36 5.96 4.04
C SER A 136 16.29 5.87 5.12
N LEU A 137 15.43 6.89 5.23
CA LEU A 137 14.29 6.86 6.16
C LEU A 137 13.27 5.79 5.77
N ARG A 138 13.04 5.57 4.47
CA ARG A 138 12.17 4.48 3.98
C ARG A 138 12.77 3.11 4.29
N ASP A 139 14.07 2.94 4.08
CA ASP A 139 14.77 1.69 4.40
C ASP A 139 14.69 1.40 5.89
N LEU A 140 14.88 2.42 6.74
CA LEU A 140 14.72 2.31 8.18
C LEU A 140 13.29 1.88 8.56
N ALA A 141 12.27 2.52 7.98
CA ALA A 141 10.88 2.10 8.17
C ALA A 141 10.65 0.66 7.70
N GLY A 142 11.24 0.25 6.58
CA GLY A 142 11.11 -1.11 6.07
C GLY A 142 11.80 -2.19 6.91
N GLN A 143 12.78 -1.83 7.74
CA GLN A 143 13.49 -2.73 8.66
C GLN A 143 12.93 -2.70 10.09
N GLY A 144 12.12 -1.68 10.42
CA GLY A 144 11.57 -1.46 11.75
C GLY A 144 10.56 -2.54 12.18
N ILE A 145 10.37 -2.65 13.50
CA ILE A 145 9.36 -3.50 14.13
C ILE A 145 8.20 -2.61 14.59
N CYS A 146 6.97 -3.12 14.48
CA CYS A 146 5.79 -2.45 15.04
C CYS A 146 5.93 -2.28 16.57
N LEU A 147 6.06 -1.03 17.03
CA LEU A 147 6.33 -0.68 18.43
C LEU A 147 5.25 -1.20 19.40
N PRO A 148 3.94 -1.17 19.09
CA PRO A 148 2.94 -1.82 19.93
C PRO A 148 3.21 -3.30 20.18
N CYS A 149 3.64 -4.05 19.14
CA CYS A 149 4.00 -5.46 19.29
C CYS A 149 5.22 -5.64 20.19
N LEU A 150 6.25 -4.79 20.02
CA LEU A 150 7.44 -4.81 20.86
C LEU A 150 7.12 -4.48 22.33
N ALA A 151 6.27 -3.46 22.56
CA ALA A 151 5.84 -3.06 23.90
C ALA A 151 5.10 -4.20 24.63
N MET A 152 4.23 -4.94 23.93
CA MET A 152 3.55 -6.10 24.49
C MET A 152 4.55 -7.18 24.92
N LEU A 153 5.55 -7.48 24.09
CA LEU A 153 6.58 -8.49 24.40
C LEU A 153 7.43 -8.08 25.62
N ILE A 154 7.87 -6.82 25.67
CA ILE A 154 8.63 -6.28 26.80
C ILE A 154 7.78 -6.33 28.08
N GLY A 155 6.51 -5.92 28.00
CA GLY A 155 5.59 -5.95 29.14
C GLY A 155 5.37 -7.38 29.67
N ALA A 156 5.19 -8.35 28.78
CA ALA A 156 5.07 -9.76 29.15
C ALA A 156 6.36 -10.28 29.81
N ALA A 157 7.54 -9.98 29.23
CA ALA A 157 8.82 -10.38 29.80
C ALA A 157 9.06 -9.77 31.19
N ALA A 158 8.71 -8.49 31.37
CA ALA A 158 8.81 -7.81 32.65
C ALA A 158 7.89 -8.43 33.71
N GLY A 159 6.65 -8.78 33.34
CA GLY A 159 5.70 -9.45 34.22
C GLY A 159 6.19 -10.84 34.69
N CYS A 160 7.00 -11.52 33.89
CA CYS A 160 7.61 -12.81 34.22
C CYS A 160 8.92 -12.69 35.02
N GLY A 161 9.33 -11.49 35.44
CA GLY A 161 10.56 -11.28 36.21
C GLY A 161 11.85 -11.33 35.39
N ALA A 162 11.78 -11.29 34.05
CA ALA A 162 12.96 -11.40 33.18
C ALA A 162 13.99 -10.26 33.35
N PHE A 163 13.61 -9.16 34.03
CA PHE A 163 14.46 -7.99 34.26
C PHE A 163 14.79 -7.75 35.74
N GLN A 164 14.47 -8.69 36.64
CA GLN A 164 14.88 -8.61 38.05
C GLN A 164 16.33 -9.11 38.16
N LYS A 165 17.25 -8.24 38.61
CA LYS A 165 18.65 -8.58 38.89
C LYS A 165 18.83 -9.12 40.30
#